data_AF-A0A4U2Y7V0-F1
#
_entry.id   AF-A0A4U2Y7V0-F1
#
_cell.length_a   1.000
_cell.length_b   1.000
_cell.length_c   1.000
_cell.angle_alpha   90.00
_cell.angle_beta   90.00
_cell.angle_gamma   90.00
#
_symmetry.space_group_name_H-M   'P 1'
#
loop_
_entity.id
_entity.type
_entity.pdbx_description
1 polymer ?
#
loop_
_entity_poly.entity_id
_entity_poly.type
_entity_poly.pdbx_seq_one_letter_code
_entity_poly.pdbx_strand_id
1 'polypeptide(L)'
;MAFGITRDELNRWKQAVSRGELAFLTHYWLDPRFPGIKTVTKVGCANYSLLTDWCLANGLDPVYIHNRAPFPHFDLLGEKQIQILQKEGLRDHLERFHMLDDGRD
;
A
#
# COMPACT_ATOMS: atom_id res chain seq x y z
N MET A 1 5.31 -10.04 -7.84
CA MET A 1 4.52 -9.77 -9.05
C MET A 1 3.21 -9.13 -8.60
N ALA A 2 2.76 -8.06 -9.27
CA ALA A 2 1.51 -7.38 -8.91
C ALA A 2 0.41 -7.81 -9.88
N PHE A 3 -0.75 -8.25 -9.36
CA PHE A 3 -1.91 -8.65 -10.16
C PHE A 3 -3.18 -7.96 -9.64
N GLY A 4 -4.18 -7.82 -10.50
CA GLY A 4 -5.37 -7.00 -10.22
C GLY A 4 -5.20 -5.51 -10.49
N ILE A 5 -4.06 -5.10 -11.06
CA ILE A 5 -3.79 -3.73 -11.53
C ILE A 5 -3.32 -3.74 -12.98
N THR A 6 -3.56 -2.63 -13.67
CA THR A 6 -3.10 -2.35 -15.02
C THR A 6 -1.69 -1.76 -15.02
N ARG A 7 -1.05 -1.78 -16.20
CA ARG A 7 0.24 -1.11 -16.42
C ARG A 7 0.15 0.39 -16.17
N ASP A 8 -0.95 1.03 -16.54
CA ASP A 8 -1.15 2.47 -16.39
C ASP A 8 -1.34 2.88 -14.93
N GLU A 9 -2.01 2.07 -14.12
CA GLU A 9 -2.08 2.28 -12.66
C GLU A 9 -0.70 2.20 -12.01
N LEU A 10 0.09 1.18 -12.37
CA LEU A 10 1.46 1.07 -11.88
C LEU A 10 2.32 2.27 -12.33
N ASN A 11 2.17 2.74 -13.56
CA ASN A 11 2.90 3.90 -14.06
C ASN A 11 2.49 5.20 -13.36
N ARG A 12 1.19 5.41 -13.13
CA ARG A 12 0.68 6.58 -12.38
C ARG A 12 1.22 6.58 -10.95
N TRP A 13 1.22 5.43 -10.28
CA TRP A 13 1.84 5.28 -8.97
C TRP A 13 3.32 5.64 -9.00
N LYS A 14 4.10 5.05 -9.92
CA LYS A 14 5.54 5.37 -10.08
C LYS A 14 5.80 6.85 -10.29
N GLN A 15 5.02 7.50 -11.16
CA GLN A 15 5.15 8.94 -11.42
C GLN A 15 4.86 9.78 -10.18
N ALA A 16 3.80 9.46 -9.44
CA ALA A 16 3.47 10.15 -8.19
C ALA A 16 4.59 9.98 -7.15
N VAL A 17 5.07 8.75 -6.96
CA VAL A 17 6.23 8.46 -6.08
C VAL A 17 7.43 9.30 -6.47
N SER A 18 7.79 9.34 -7.76
CA SER A 18 8.93 10.13 -8.26
C SER A 18 8.75 11.64 -8.09
N ARG A 19 7.53 12.16 -8.02
CA ARG A 19 7.26 13.57 -7.68
C ARG A 19 7.37 13.87 -6.18
N GLY A 20 7.63 12.85 -5.35
CA GLY A 20 7.69 12.99 -3.89
C GLY A 20 6.31 13.05 -3.23
N GLU A 21 5.28 12.59 -3.93
CA GLU A 21 3.92 12.44 -3.38
C GLU A 21 3.81 11.11 -2.63
N LEU A 22 3.03 11.08 -1.54
CA LEU A 22 2.57 9.84 -0.94
C LEU A 22 1.55 9.18 -1.86
N ALA A 23 1.93 8.08 -2.49
CA ALA A 23 1.11 7.38 -3.47
C ALA A 23 0.81 5.94 -3.02
N PHE A 24 -0.46 5.56 -3.13
CA PHE A 24 -0.97 4.26 -2.70
C PHE A 24 -1.26 3.38 -3.91
N LEU A 25 -0.81 2.13 -3.88
CA LEU A 25 -1.13 1.14 -4.91
C LEU A 25 -1.44 -0.19 -4.26
N THR A 26 -2.71 -0.57 -4.31
CA THR A 26 -3.16 -1.88 -3.85
C THR A 26 -3.13 -2.85 -5.00
N HIS A 27 -2.62 -4.05 -4.74
CA HIS A 27 -2.73 -5.17 -5.66
C HIS A 27 -2.88 -6.47 -4.87
N TYR A 28 -3.36 -7.52 -5.52
CA TYR A 28 -3.40 -8.82 -4.87
C TYR A 28 -2.00 -9.39 -4.68
N TRP A 29 -1.80 -10.12 -3.59
CA TRP A 29 -0.54 -10.72 -3.19
C TRP A 29 -0.83 -12.02 -2.44
N LEU A 30 -0.21 -13.10 -2.90
CA LEU A 30 -0.35 -14.42 -2.30
C LEU A 30 1.03 -14.88 -1.88
N ASP A 31 1.19 -15.11 -0.57
CA ASP A 31 2.41 -15.63 0.01
C ASP A 31 2.05 -16.75 1.01
N PRO A 32 2.57 -17.97 0.84
CA PRO A 32 2.24 -19.09 1.72
C PRO A 32 2.53 -18.85 3.21
N ARG A 33 3.41 -17.90 3.53
CA ARG A 33 3.76 -17.54 4.92
C ARG A 33 2.68 -16.70 5.60
N PHE A 34 1.75 -16.12 4.82
CA PHE A 34 0.69 -15.23 5.31
C PHE A 34 -0.69 -15.74 4.87
N PRO A 35 -1.14 -16.89 5.39
CA PRO A 35 -2.45 -17.45 5.04
C PRO A 35 -3.56 -16.46 5.37
N GLY A 36 -4.48 -16.25 4.44
CA GLY A 36 -5.60 -15.31 4.58
C GLY A 36 -5.31 -13.88 4.12
N ILE A 37 -4.04 -13.47 4.00
CA ILE A 37 -3.69 -12.17 3.42
C ILE A 37 -3.62 -12.29 1.90
N LYS A 38 -4.59 -11.67 1.22
CA LYS A 38 -4.74 -11.76 -0.25
C LYS A 38 -4.25 -10.53 -0.99
N THR A 39 -3.91 -9.45 -0.28
CA THR A 39 -3.56 -8.16 -0.90
C THR A 39 -2.43 -7.48 -0.15
N VAL A 40 -1.82 -6.51 -0.81
CA VAL A 40 -0.85 -5.59 -0.23
C VAL A 40 -1.14 -4.20 -0.78
N THR A 41 -0.96 -3.17 0.05
CA THR A 41 -0.94 -1.77 -0.39
C THR A 41 0.47 -1.24 -0.28
N LYS A 42 1.03 -0.79 -1.41
CA LYS A 42 2.32 -0.10 -1.47
C LYS A 42 2.10 1.39 -1.25
N VAL A 43 2.70 1.94 -0.21
CA VAL A 43 2.73 3.40 0.04
C VAL A 43 4.11 3.89 -0.35
N GLY A 44 4.23 4.51 -1.51
CA GLY A 44 5.51 4.99 -2.05
C GLY A 44 5.64 6.50 -1.97
N CYS A 45 6.86 6.99 -1.78
CA CYS A 45 7.18 8.41 -1.86
C CYS A 45 8.70 8.61 -1.96
N ALA A 46 9.19 9.27 -3.02
CA ALA A 46 10.63 9.54 -3.19
C ALA A 46 11.19 10.53 -2.15
N ASN A 47 10.34 11.34 -1.51
CA ASN A 47 10.74 12.10 -0.33
C ASN A 47 10.78 11.17 0.88
N TYR A 48 11.97 10.64 1.16
CA TYR A 48 12.18 9.65 2.21
C TYR A 48 11.82 10.16 3.61
N SER A 49 12.09 11.43 3.91
CA SER A 49 11.71 12.05 5.18
C SER A 49 10.19 12.07 5.34
N LEU A 50 9.46 12.50 4.30
CA LEU A 50 7.99 12.47 4.32
C LEU A 50 7.43 11.06 4.50
N LEU A 51 8.00 10.06 3.81
CA LEU A 51 7.57 8.66 3.97
C LEU A 51 7.83 8.15 5.40
N THR A 52 8.97 8.52 5.98
CA THR A 52 9.35 8.16 7.35
C THR A 52 8.39 8.77 8.37
N ASP A 53 8.12 10.07 8.26
CA ASP A 53 7.19 10.78 9.15
C ASP A 53 5.77 10.22 9.03
N TRP A 54 5.33 9.89 7.81
CA TRP A 54 4.04 9.24 7.58
C TRP A 54 3.97 7.84 8.21
N CYS A 55 5.06 7.07 8.16
CA CYS A 55 5.13 5.76 8.84
C CYS A 55 4.97 5.94 10.36
N LEU A 56 5.74 6.83 10.97
CA LEU A 56 5.69 7.10 12.41
C LEU A 56 4.30 7.58 12.85
N ALA A 57 3.68 8.49 12.11
CA ALA A 57 2.33 9.00 12.37
C ALA A 57 1.23 7.94 12.26
N ASN A 58 1.52 6.80 11.62
CA ASN A 58 0.63 5.64 11.51
C ASN A 58 1.06 4.47 12.41
N GLY A 59 2.04 4.66 13.30
CA GLY A 59 2.55 3.61 14.18
C GLY A 59 3.27 2.48 13.44
N LEU A 60 3.84 2.78 12.27
CA LEU A 60 4.63 1.87 11.45
C LEU A 60 6.12 2.14 11.70
N ASP A 61 6.92 1.09 11.82
CA ASP A 61 8.36 1.21 11.98
C ASP A 61 9.04 1.50 10.63
N PRO A 62 9.66 2.68 10.42
CA PRO A 62 10.30 3.04 9.17
C PRO A 62 11.43 2.10 8.74
N VAL A 63 11.95 1.24 9.63
CA VAL A 63 12.96 0.23 9.28
C VAL A 63 12.47 -0.74 8.18
N TYR A 64 11.16 -0.92 8.06
CA TYR A 64 10.54 -1.76 7.04
C TYR A 64 10.28 -1.04 5.71
N ILE A 65 10.67 0.24 5.58
CA ILE A 65 10.64 0.91 4.28
C ILE A 65 11.57 0.15 3.31
N HIS A 66 10.99 -0.32 2.21
CA HIS A 66 11.74 -0.87 1.09
C HIS A 66 12.44 0.26 0.34
N ASN A 67 13.61 0.66 0.85
CA ASN A 67 14.37 1.80 0.33
C ASN A 67 15.18 1.46 -0.93
N ARG A 68 14.49 1.13 -2.03
CA ARG A 68 15.10 0.87 -3.33
C ARG A 68 14.73 1.98 -4.32
N ALA A 69 15.73 2.73 -4.76
CA ALA A 69 15.53 3.73 -5.80
C ALA A 69 15.01 3.09 -7.10
N PRO A 70 14.14 3.78 -7.85
CA PRO A 70 13.61 5.12 -7.59
C PRO A 70 12.28 5.14 -6.82
N PHE A 71 11.80 4.01 -6.28
CA PHE A 71 10.47 3.89 -5.70
C PHE A 71 10.50 3.35 -4.26
N PRO A 72 11.08 4.09 -3.30
CA PRO A 72 11.00 3.73 -1.90
C PRO A 72 9.53 3.65 -1.46
N HIS A 73 9.18 2.59 -0.75
CA HIS A 73 7.80 2.33 -0.33
C HIS A 73 7.71 1.50 0.94
N PHE A 74 6.58 1.58 1.62
CA PHE A 74 6.18 0.70 2.71
C PHE A 74 5.05 -0.22 2.23
N ASP A 75 5.07 -1.49 2.63
CA ASP A 75 4.02 -2.45 2.32
C ASP A 75 3.06 -2.62 3.51
N LEU A 76 1.78 -2.30 3.31
CA LEU A 76 0.72 -2.53 4.28
C LEU A 76 0.03 -3.86 3.98
N LEU A 77 -0.20 -4.65 5.04
CA LEU A 77 -0.82 -5.97 4.98
C LEU A 77 -1.89 -6.12 6.06
N GLY A 78 -2.90 -6.96 5.80
CA GLY A 78 -3.87 -7.40 6.79
C GLY A 78 -4.68 -6.26 7.43
N GLU A 79 -4.94 -6.35 8.73
CA GLU A 79 -5.77 -5.37 9.43
C GLU A 79 -5.21 -3.94 9.34
N LYS A 80 -3.89 -3.78 9.43
CA LYS A 80 -3.25 -2.46 9.35
C LYS A 80 -3.45 -1.80 7.98
N GLN A 81 -3.47 -2.59 6.91
CA GLN A 81 -3.80 -2.13 5.57
C GLN A 81 -5.22 -1.54 5.51
N ILE A 82 -6.20 -2.24 6.07
CA ILE A 82 -7.61 -1.80 6.08
C ILE A 82 -7.76 -0.51 6.89
N GLN A 83 -7.23 -0.49 8.12
CA GLN A 83 -7.31 0.66 9.03
C GLN A 83 -6.73 1.94 8.38
N ILE A 84 -5.57 1.82 7.74
CA ILE A 84 -4.92 2.97 7.10
C ILE A 84 -5.66 3.39 5.84
N LEU A 85 -6.06 2.46 4.97
CA LEU A 85 -6.85 2.82 3.78
C LEU A 85 -8.16 3.54 4.16
N GLN A 86 -8.82 3.14 5.26
CA GLN A 86 -9.99 3.85 5.80
C GLN A 86 -9.63 5.25 6.30
N LYS A 87 -8.55 5.39 7.08
CA LYS A 87 -8.06 6.68 7.60
C LYS A 87 -7.71 7.67 6.47
N GLU A 88 -7.10 7.17 5.40
CA GLU A 88 -6.69 7.97 4.22
C GLU A 88 -7.86 8.22 3.24
N GLY A 89 -9.07 7.72 3.53
CA GLY A 89 -10.24 7.91 2.67
C GLY A 89 -10.19 7.15 1.34
N LEU A 90 -9.35 6.12 1.23
CA LEU A 90 -9.09 5.36 0.01
C LEU A 90 -10.11 4.23 -0.19
N ARG A 91 -11.40 4.59 -0.23
CA ARG A 91 -12.51 3.64 -0.31
C ARG A 91 -12.44 2.73 -1.55
N ASP A 92 -12.04 3.26 -2.69
CA ASP A 92 -11.92 2.48 -3.94
C ASP A 92 -10.95 1.30 -3.80
N HIS A 93 -9.89 1.45 -3.00
CA HIS A 93 -8.94 0.37 -2.73
C HIS A 93 -9.57 -0.74 -1.88
N LEU A 94 -10.39 -0.36 -0.91
CA LEU A 94 -11.08 -1.30 -0.02
C LEU A 94 -12.15 -2.09 -0.76
N GLU A 95 -12.97 -1.40 -1.56
CA GLU A 95 -14.09 -1.99 -2.29
C GLU A 95 -13.64 -2.89 -3.42
N ARG A 96 -12.76 -2.37 -4.30
CA ARG A 96 -12.30 -3.12 -5.49
C ARG A 96 -11.62 -4.44 -5.13
N PHE A 97 -10.92 -4.47 -4.01
CA PHE A 97 -10.17 -5.64 -3.57
C PHE A 97 -10.89 -6.46 -2.48
N HIS A 98 -12.17 -6.13 -2.21
CA HIS A 98 -13.03 -6.87 -1.27
C HIS A 98 -12.40 -7.05 0.12
N MET A 99 -11.85 -5.95 0.68
CA MET A 99 -11.18 -5.98 1.99
C MET A 99 -12.10 -5.71 3.17
N LEU A 100 -13.30 -5.18 2.90
CA LEU A 100 -14.33 -5.00 3.91
C LEU A 100 -15.15 -6.28 3.87
N ASP A 101 -15.20 -6.98 5.01
CA ASP A 101 -16.01 -8.18 5.13
C ASP A 101 -17.49 -7.76 5.10
N ASP A 102 -18.26 -8.35 4.19
CA ASP A 102 -19.71 -8.14 4.07
C ASP A 102 -20.50 -9.06 5.03
N GLY A 103 -19.84 -9.74 5.97
CA GLY A 103 -20.51 -10.68 6.88
C GLY A 103 -21.19 -11.84 6.14
N ARG A 104 -20.54 -12.42 5.14
CA ARG A 104 -21.04 -13.65 4.50
C ARG A 104 -20.37 -14.86 5.13
N ASP A 105 -21.15 -15.52 5.99
CA ASP A 105 -20.96 -16.87 6.53
C ASP A 105 -20.58 -17.91 5.48
#